data_AF-A0A0D0CLY8-F1
#
_entry.id   AF-A0A0D0CLY8-F1
#
_cell.length_a   1.000
_cell.length_b   1.000
_cell.length_c   1.000
_cell.angle_alpha   90.00
_cell.angle_beta   90.00
_cell.angle_gamma   90.00
#
_symmetry.space_group_name_H-M   'P 1'
#
loop_
_entity.id
_entity.type
_entity.pdbx_description
1 polymer ?
#
loop_
_entity_poly.entity_id
_entity_poly.type
_entity_poly.pdbx_seq_one_letter_code
_entity_poly.pdbx_strand_id
1 'polypeptide(L)' 'PMLPLANIDELDKIWNADKRLPTLPSRRAWAEARNLQPSEVNFWFWRKRTSAKAKGIALASGYYHLPVGTPPCIKDEP' A
#
# COMPACT_ATOMS: atom_id res chain seq x y z
N PRO A 1 7.87 -13.46 1.15
CA PRO A 1 8.19 -12.30 0.29
C PRO A 1 8.15 -11.01 1.12
N MET A 2 9.21 -10.22 1.10
CA MET A 2 9.24 -8.88 1.68
C MET A 2 9.00 -7.91 0.51
N LEU A 3 8.01 -7.04 0.60
CA LEU A 3 7.88 -5.91 -0.35
C LEU A 3 9.22 -5.16 -0.42
N PRO A 4 9.74 -4.81 -1.62
CA PRO A 4 10.97 -4.04 -1.72
C PRO A 4 10.88 -2.72 -0.94
N LEU A 5 11.99 -2.27 -0.35
CA LEU A 5 12.01 -1.07 0.50
C LEU A 5 11.44 0.17 -0.21
N ALA A 6 11.76 0.36 -1.49
CA ALA A 6 11.22 1.46 -2.30
C ALA A 6 9.67 1.43 -2.39
N ASN A 7 9.09 0.24 -2.45
CA ASN A 7 7.63 0.07 -2.47
C ASN A 7 7.01 0.26 -1.09
N ILE A 8 7.71 -0.12 -0.02
CA ILE A 8 7.28 0.14 1.36
C ILE A 8 7.25 1.66 1.61
N ASP A 9 8.31 2.38 1.23
CA ASP A 9 8.40 3.84 1.40
C ASP A 9 7.29 4.56 0.63
N GLU A 10 6.98 4.09 -0.59
CA GLU A 10 5.88 4.62 -1.38
C GLU A 10 4.52 4.37 -0.72
N LEU A 11 4.26 3.13 -0.27
CA LEU A 11 3.05 2.78 0.46
C LEU A 11 2.91 3.59 1.76
N ASP A 12 4.01 3.84 2.46
CA ASP A 12 4.04 4.66 3.66
C ASP A 12 3.69 6.13 3.38
N LYS A 13 4.22 6.71 2.31
CA LYS A 13 3.82 8.06 1.86
C LYS A 13 2.33 8.13 1.55
N ILE A 14 1.80 7.13 0.84
CA ILE A 14 0.38 7.02 0.52
C ILE A 14 -0.47 6.95 1.80
N TRP A 15 -0.10 6.07 2.74
CA TRP A 15 -0.85 5.90 4.00
C TRP A 15 -0.80 7.13 4.90
N ASN A 16 0.33 7.83 4.93
CA ASN A 16 0.46 9.07 5.70
C ASN A 16 -0.35 10.22 5.09
N ALA A 17 -0.50 10.25 3.76
CA ALA A 17 -1.36 11.21 3.07
C ALA A 17 -2.84 10.89 3.25
N ASP A 18 -3.24 9.62 3.16
CA ASP A 18 -4.60 9.16 3.35
C ASP A 18 -4.64 7.86 4.17
N LYS A 19 -5.11 7.99 5.42
CA LYS A 19 -5.24 6.86 6.38
C LYS A 19 -6.50 6.01 6.14
N ARG A 20 -7.19 6.17 5.01
CA ARG A 20 -8.27 5.25 4.61
C ARG A 20 -7.70 3.98 4.01
N LEU A 21 -8.55 2.95 3.88
CA LEU A 21 -8.17 1.76 3.13
C LEU A 21 -8.48 1.95 1.65
N PRO A 22 -7.54 1.67 0.74
CA PRO A 22 -7.86 1.63 -0.67
C PRO A 22 -8.69 0.40 -1.03
N THR A 23 -9.46 0.49 -2.11
CA THR A 23 -10.27 -0.63 -2.60
C THR A 23 -9.40 -1.84 -3.00
N LEU A 24 -9.98 -3.05 -2.98
CA LEU A 24 -9.30 -4.27 -3.41
C LEU A 24 -8.81 -4.18 -4.88
N PRO A 25 -9.63 -3.75 -5.86
CA PRO A 25 -9.19 -3.60 -7.25
C PRO A 25 -8.02 -2.63 -7.40
N SER A 26 -8.04 -1.48 -6.71
CA SER A 26 -6.97 -0.50 -6.84
C SER A 26 -5.65 -0.97 -6.21
N ARG A 27 -5.71 -1.75 -5.11
CA ARG A 27 -4.51 -2.37 -4.53
C ARG A 27 -3.88 -3.39 -5.46
N ARG A 28 -4.72 -4.16 -6.16
CA ARG A 28 -4.29 -5.13 -7.16
C ARG A 28 -3.59 -4.45 -8.33
N ALA A 29 -4.21 -3.41 -8.90
CA ALA A 29 -3.62 -2.64 -10.00
C ALA A 29 -2.27 -2.00 -9.62
N TRP A 30 -2.15 -1.46 -8.40
CA TRP A 30 -0.90 -0.89 -7.90
C TRP A 30 0.21 -1.95 -7.75
N ALA A 31 -0.14 -3.15 -7.28
CA ALA A 31 0.78 -4.27 -7.13
C ALA A 31 1.25 -4.80 -8.49
N GLU A 32 0.31 -5.03 -9.41
CA GLU A 32 0.58 -5.53 -10.76
C GLU A 32 1.50 -4.58 -11.54
N ALA A 33 1.28 -3.26 -11.42
CA ALA A 33 2.15 -2.25 -12.05
C ALA A 33 3.61 -2.27 -11.54
N ARG A 34 3.87 -2.91 -10.40
CA ARG A 34 5.20 -3.04 -9.77
C ARG A 34 5.73 -4.48 -9.83
N ASN A 35 5.07 -5.37 -10.58
CA ASN A 35 5.35 -6.81 -10.60
C ASN A 35 5.32 -7.46 -9.20
N LEU A 36 4.49 -6.94 -8.30
CA LEU A 36 4.33 -7.44 -6.94
C LEU A 36 3.09 -8.33 -6.80
N GLN A 37 3.11 -9.21 -5.81
CA GLN A 37 1.96 -10.02 -5.45
C GLN A 37 0.88 -9.15 -4.76
N PRO A 38 -0.38 -9.13 -5.27
CA PRO A 38 -1.46 -8.34 -4.66
C PRO A 38 -1.75 -8.71 -3.20
N SER A 39 -1.49 -9.96 -2.79
CA SER A 39 -1.63 -10.43 -1.41
C SER A 39 -0.70 -9.72 -0.44
N GLU A 40 0.54 -9.42 -0.85
CA GLU A 40 1.54 -8.71 -0.05
C GLU A 40 1.11 -7.26 0.21
N VAL A 41 0.63 -6.57 -0.83
CA VAL A 41 0.10 -5.20 -0.71
C VAL A 41 -1.18 -5.18 0.15
N ASN A 42 -2.06 -6.17 -0.02
CA ASN A 42 -3.24 -6.31 0.82
C ASN A 42 -2.88 -6.51 2.30
N PHE A 43 -1.91 -7.39 2.59
CA PHE A 43 -1.41 -7.65 3.93
C PHE A 43 -0.77 -6.41 4.56
N TRP A 44 -0.02 -5.63 3.79
CA TRP A 44 0.59 -4.37 4.24
C TRP A 44 -0.47 -3.37 4.73
N PHE A 45 -1.51 -3.11 3.93
CA PHE A 45 -2.59 -2.19 4.31
C PHE A 45 -3.38 -2.70 5.52
N TRP A 46 -3.58 -4.03 5.62
CA TRP A 46 -4.23 -4.63 6.78
C TRP A 46 -3.39 -4.41 8.06
N ARG A 47 -2.07 -4.60 8.00
CA ARG A 47 -1.16 -4.33 9.13
C ARG A 47 -1.19 -2.86 9.56
N LYS A 48 -1.18 -1.92 8.60
CA LYS A 48 -1.28 -0.48 8.91
C LYS A 48 -2.59 -0.13 9.60
N ARG A 49 -3.71 -0.66 9.11
CA ARG A 49 -5.03 -0.50 9.74
C ARG A 49 -5.03 -1.03 11.17
N THR A 50 -4.53 -2.25 11.39
CA THR A 50 -4.49 -2.88 12.72
C THR A 50 -3.59 -2.09 13.68
N SER A 51 -2.42 -1.64 13.22
CA SER A 51 -1.52 -0.80 14.01
C SER A 51 -2.15 0.54 14.38
N ALA A 52 -2.82 1.20 13.44
CA ALA A 52 -3.51 2.47 13.69
C ALA A 52 -4.64 2.29 14.71
N LYS A 53 -5.43 1.21 14.60
CA LYS A 53 -6.47 0.88 15.58
C LYS A 53 -5.87 0.65 16.97
N ALA A 54 -4.76 -0.09 17.08
CA ALA A 54 -4.07 -0.34 18.34
C ALA A 54 -3.53 0.95 18.99
N LYS A 55 -3.17 1.95 18.17
CA LYS A 55 -2.71 3.28 18.62
C LYS A 55 -3.85 4.28 18.88
N GLY A 56 -5.11 3.86 18.74
CA GLY A 56 -6.26 4.77 18.89
C GLY A 56 -6.38 5.83 17.77
N ILE A 57 -5.70 5.65 16.65
CA ILE A 57 -5.78 6.57 15.51
C ILE A 57 -7.12 6.34 14.80
N ALA A 58 -7.97 7.37 14.78
CA ALA A 58 -9.20 7.35 14.00
C ALA A 58 -8.88 7.21 12.51
N LEU A 59 -9.32 6.11 11.90
CA LEU A 59 -9.26 5.94 10.46
C LEU A 59 -10.50 6.60 9.86
N ALA A 60 -10.30 7.42 8.83
CA ALA A 60 -11.44 7.99 8.12
C ALA A 60 -12.30 6.87 7.51
N SER A 61 -13.61 7.10 7.48
CA SER A 61 -14.57 6.16 6.91
C SER A 61 -14.44 6.12 5.38
N GLY A 62 -14.79 4.98 4.80
CA GLY A 62 -14.84 4.78 3.36
C GLY A 62 -13.56 4.20 2.75
N TYR A 63 -13.66 3.95 1.45
CA TYR A 63 -12.56 3.45 0.63
C TYR A 63 -12.19 4.49 -0.42
N TYR A 64 -10.94 4.50 -0.85
CA TYR A 64 -10.50 5.33 -1.98
C TYR A 64 -9.86 4.48 -3.08
N HIS A 65 -9.74 5.07 -4.26
CA HIS A 65 -9.02 4.47 -5.36
C HIS A 65 -7.54 4.82 -5.22
N LEU A 66 -6.69 3.81 -4.97
CA LEU A 66 -5.25 3.98 -4.92
C LEU A 66 -4.72 4.38 -6.31
N PRO A 67 -4.15 5.58 -6.49
CA PRO A 67 -3.53 5.94 -7.76
C PRO A 67 -2.36 4.99 -8.05
N VAL A 68 -2.37 4.37 -9.23
CA VAL A 68 -1.31 3.44 -9.66
C VAL A 68 0.02 4.18 -9.84
N GLY A 69 -0.05 5.46 -10.25
CA GLY A 69 1.10 6.32 -10.48
C GLY A 69 2.02 5.81 -11.60
N THR A 70 3.20 6.42 -11.72
CA THR A 70 4.33 5.82 -12.44
C THR A 70 5.12 4.99 -11.43
N PRO A 71 5.29 3.67 -11.63
CA PRO A 71 6.07 2.84 -10.73
C PRO A 71 7.50 3.41 -10.59
N PRO A 72 8.08 3.46 -9.38
CA PRO A 72 9.51 3.72 -9.26
C PRO A 72 10.26 2.64 -10.05
N CYS A 73 11.27 3.03 -10.83
CA CYS A 73 12.10 2.06 -11.56
C CYS A 73 12.83 1.18 -10.54
N ILE A 74 12.29 -0.01 -10.27
CA ILE A 74 12.94 -1.03 -9.47
C ILE A 74 14.02 -1.60 -10.39
N LYS A 75 15.26 -1.13 -10.25
CA LYS A 75 16.39 -1.83 -10.85
C LYS A 75 16.45 -3.16 -10.13
N ASP A 76 16.27 -4.25 -10.87
CA ASP A 76 16.64 -5.59 -10.38
C ASP A 76 18.13 -5.49 -10.00
N GLU A 77 18.42 -5.37 -8.71
CA GLU A 77 19.78 -5.41 -8.22
C GLU A 77 20.25 -6.87 -8.36
N PRO A 78 21.38 -7.13 -9.06
CA PRO A 78 21.80 -8.46 -9.49
C PRO A 78 22.21 -9.39 -8.34
#